data_AF-V7CTV0-F1
#
_entry.id   AF-V7CTV0-F1
#
_cell.length_a   1.000
_cell.length_b   1.000
_cell.length_c   1.000
_cell.angle_alpha   90.00
_cell.angle_beta   90.00
_cell.angle_gamma   90.00
#
_symmetry.space_group_name_H-M   'P 1'
#
loop_
_entity.id
_entity.type
_entity.pdbx_description
1 polymer ?
#
loop_
_entity_poly.entity_id
_entity_poly.type
_entity_poly.pdbx_seq_one_letter_code
_entity_poly.pdbx_strand_id
1 'polypeptide(L)'
;MITIVEHSRCSNEQNIHETVNKHSIEMELVDCEVNLGIYIQDSSVEFSVLVDRSVGGSSLEDGQMELMLHRRLLHDDARGVGEVLNETVCIADKCEGLT
;
A
#
# COMPACT_ATOMS: atom_id res chain seq x y z
N MET A 1 -32.58 5.19 4.28
CA MET A 1 -31.74 3.99 4.31
C MET A 1 -30.94 3.99 3.02
N ILE A 2 -29.79 4.66 3.02
CA ILE A 2 -28.86 4.69 1.89
C ILE A 2 -27.76 3.73 2.31
N THR A 3 -27.62 2.63 1.57
CA THR A 3 -26.57 1.64 1.78
C THR A 3 -25.29 2.24 1.21
N ILE A 4 -24.40 2.72 2.07
CA ILE A 4 -23.03 3.07 1.68
C ILE A 4 -22.30 1.74 1.52
N VAL A 5 -21.89 1.43 0.30
CA VAL A 5 -20.87 0.42 0.09
C VAL A 5 -19.83 1.00 -0.86
N GLU A 6 -19.00 1.89 -0.29
CA GLU A 6 -17.74 2.28 -0.92
C GLU A 6 -16.80 1.09 -0.77
N HIS A 7 -16.61 0.34 -1.86
CA HIS A 7 -15.67 -0.76 -1.88
C HIS A 7 -14.37 -0.22 -2.47
N SER A 8 -13.36 0.00 -1.64
CA SER A 8 -11.98 0.04 -2.14
C SER A 8 -11.64 -1.36 -2.64
N ARG A 9 -11.24 -1.46 -3.91
CA ARG A 9 -10.90 -2.75 -4.51
C ARG A 9 -9.47 -2.72 -5.03
N CYS A 10 -8.72 -3.76 -4.70
CA CYS A 10 -7.34 -3.94 -5.12
C CYS A 10 -7.26 -5.06 -6.16
N SER A 11 -6.51 -4.84 -7.23
CA SER A 11 -6.33 -5.82 -8.31
C SER A 11 -4.93 -6.45 -8.26
N ASN A 12 -4.93 -7.78 -8.18
CA ASN A 12 -3.82 -8.60 -8.65
C ASN A 12 -4.12 -9.08 -10.07
N GLU A 13 -3.09 -9.47 -10.83
CA GLU A 13 -3.15 -9.85 -12.27
C GLU A 13 -4.20 -10.94 -12.62
N GLN A 14 -4.83 -11.57 -11.63
CA GLN A 14 -5.86 -12.58 -11.84
C GLN A 14 -7.20 -12.36 -11.11
N ASN A 15 -7.34 -11.43 -10.15
CA ASN A 15 -8.62 -11.20 -9.45
C ASN A 15 -8.69 -9.82 -8.78
N ILE A 16 -9.91 -9.28 -8.71
CA ILE A 16 -10.27 -8.08 -7.95
C ILE A 16 -10.72 -8.52 -6.55
N HIS A 17 -10.01 -8.09 -5.51
CA HIS A 17 -10.40 -8.31 -4.12
C HIS A 17 -11.08 -7.07 -3.54
N GLU A 18 -12.24 -7.27 -2.91
CA GLU A 18 -12.91 -6.25 -2.11
C GLU A 18 -12.24 -6.15 -0.74
N THR A 19 -11.77 -4.96 -0.41
CA THR A 19 -11.28 -4.65 0.93
C THR A 19 -12.45 -4.07 1.73
N VAL A 20 -12.79 -4.70 2.86
CA VAL A 20 -13.79 -4.17 3.79
C VAL A 20 -13.05 -3.33 4.82
N ASN A 21 -13.47 -2.07 4.98
CA ASN A 21 -12.94 -1.18 6.02
C ASN A 21 -12.97 -1.88 7.39
N LYS A 22 -11.80 -2.32 7.87
CA LYS A 22 -11.67 -2.84 9.23
C LYS A 22 -11.61 -1.65 10.16
N HIS A 23 -12.73 -1.34 10.79
CA HIS A 23 -12.79 -0.34 11.84
C HIS A 23 -11.83 -0.72 12.98
N SER A 24 -10.73 0.03 13.11
CA SER A 24 -9.89 0.15 14.30
C SER A 24 -8.89 -0.97 14.65
N ILE A 25 -8.15 -1.55 13.70
CA ILE A 25 -7.02 -2.43 14.05
C ILE A 25 -5.78 -2.18 13.17
N GLU A 26 -4.76 -1.57 13.80
CA GLU A 26 -3.37 -1.33 13.40
C GLU A 26 -3.05 -0.85 11.96
N MET A 27 -2.61 0.41 11.88
CA MET A 27 -1.86 1.06 10.79
C MET A 27 -0.50 0.39 10.49
N GLU A 28 -0.33 -0.88 10.81
CA GLU A 28 0.95 -1.59 10.77
C GLU A 28 1.03 -2.56 9.58
N LEU A 29 -0.11 -2.93 8.99
CA LEU A 29 -0.18 -3.80 7.83
C LEU A 29 -0.94 -3.11 6.72
N VAL A 30 -0.22 -2.84 5.63
CA VAL A 30 -0.84 -2.47 4.37
C VAL A 30 -1.79 -3.60 3.97
N ASP A 31 -3.09 -3.31 3.90
CA ASP A 31 -4.14 -4.35 3.89
C ASP A 31 -4.22 -5.09 2.55
N CYS A 32 -3.61 -4.56 1.49
CA CYS A 32 -3.56 -5.24 0.20
C CYS A 32 -2.26 -5.07 -0.57
N GLU A 33 -1.90 -6.13 -1.30
CA GLU A 33 -0.90 -6.10 -2.36
C GLU A 33 -1.56 -5.60 -3.65
N VAL A 34 -0.94 -4.60 -4.28
CA VAL A 34 -1.42 -3.97 -5.51
C VAL A 34 -0.39 -4.22 -6.61
N ASN A 35 -0.73 -5.07 -7.57
CA ASN A 35 0.14 -5.41 -8.69
C ASN A 35 -0.24 -4.69 -10.00
N LEU A 36 -1.53 -4.40 -10.19
CA LEU A 36 -2.04 -3.71 -11.39
C LEU A 36 -2.56 -2.32 -11.07
N GLY A 37 -3.43 -2.23 -10.08
CA GLY A 37 -4.06 -0.98 -9.70
C GLY A 37 -5.06 -1.13 -8.57
N ILE A 38 -5.47 0.01 -8.06
CA ILE A 38 -6.42 0.17 -6.98
C ILE A 38 -7.39 1.28 -7.38
N TYR A 39 -8.66 1.12 -7.00
CA TYR A 39 -9.67 2.12 -7.29
C TYR A 39 -10.67 2.26 -6.16
N ILE A 40 -11.27 3.44 -6.10
CA ILE A 40 -12.40 3.78 -5.25
C ILE A 40 -13.55 4.25 -6.13
N GLN A 41 -14.76 3.88 -5.76
CA GLN A 41 -15.94 4.17 -6.55
C GLN A 41 -17.13 4.50 -5.66
N ASP A 42 -17.83 5.59 -6.01
CA ASP A 42 -19.15 5.90 -5.49
C ASP A 42 -20.22 5.65 -6.58
N SER A 43 -21.47 6.03 -6.32
CA SER A 43 -22.57 5.83 -7.28
C SER A 43 -22.43 6.58 -8.62
N SER A 44 -21.49 7.52 -8.72
CA SER A 44 -21.40 8.54 -9.78
C SER A 44 -20.00 8.72 -10.36
N VAL A 45 -18.96 8.42 -9.59
CA VAL A 45 -17.56 8.67 -9.92
C VAL A 45 -16.73 7.44 -9.56
N GLU A 46 -15.74 7.16 -10.41
CA GLU A 46 -14.69 6.18 -10.16
C GLU A 46 -13.34 6.88 -10.26
N PHE A 47 -12.47 6.63 -9.29
CA PHE A 47 -11.10 7.11 -9.26
C PHE A 47 -10.15 5.92 -9.16
N SER A 48 -9.28 5.77 -10.16
CA SER A 48 -8.44 4.59 -10.36
C SER A 48 -6.97 4.98 -10.52
N VAL A 49 -6.10 4.25 -9.83
CA VAL A 49 -4.64 4.41 -9.88
C VAL A 49 -4.03 3.11 -10.37
N LEU A 50 -3.23 3.19 -11.44
CA LEU A 50 -2.44 2.08 -11.96
C LEU A 50 -1.01 2.19 -11.48
N VAL A 51 -0.39 1.07 -11.14
CA VAL A 51 0.98 1.00 -10.62
C VAL A 51 1.90 0.31 -11.62
N ASP A 52 3.18 0.68 -11.61
CA ASP A 52 4.23 0.09 -12.47
C ASP A 52 4.92 -1.12 -11.83
N ARG A 53 4.66 -1.37 -10.55
CA ARG A 53 5.27 -2.42 -9.72
C ARG A 53 4.35 -2.80 -8.57
N SER A 54 4.63 -3.94 -7.96
CA SER A 54 4.00 -4.40 -6.72
C SER A 54 4.22 -3.38 -5.59
N VAL A 55 3.13 -2.83 -5.06
CA VAL A 55 3.15 -1.95 -3.89
C VAL A 55 2.10 -2.38 -2.90
N GLY A 56 2.26 -1.97 -1.64
CA GLY A 56 1.17 -2.08 -0.69
C GLY A 56 0.18 -0.93 -0.87
N GLY A 57 -1.13 -1.22 -0.84
CA GLY A 57 -2.19 -0.22 -0.72
C GLY A 57 -3.18 -0.48 0.41
N SER A 58 -3.86 0.57 0.85
CA SER A 58 -4.92 0.51 1.86
C SER A 58 -5.97 1.60 1.64
N SER A 59 -7.09 1.47 2.36
CA SER A 59 -8.22 2.40 2.41
C SER A 59 -8.70 2.40 3.86
N LEU A 60 -8.18 3.33 4.66
CA LEU A 60 -8.49 3.39 6.10
C LEU A 60 -9.87 3.99 6.38
N GLU A 61 -10.30 4.91 5.51
CA GLU A 61 -11.56 5.63 5.62
C GLU A 61 -12.22 5.73 4.23
N ASP A 62 -13.54 5.83 4.22
CA ASP A 62 -14.33 6.04 2.99
C ASP A 62 -13.82 7.28 2.21
N GLY A 63 -13.79 7.16 0.89
CA GLY A 63 -13.29 8.19 -0.03
C GLY A 63 -11.77 8.40 -0.01
N GLN A 64 -11.00 7.56 0.70
CA GLN A 64 -9.54 7.66 0.77
C GLN A 64 -8.86 6.41 0.23
N MET A 65 -7.66 6.60 -0.29
CA MET A 65 -6.76 5.51 -0.66
C MET A 65 -5.31 5.93 -0.42
N GLU A 66 -4.47 5.00 -0.01
CA GLU A 66 -3.05 5.22 0.22
C GLU A 66 -2.20 4.11 -0.39
N LEU A 67 -0.97 4.47 -0.79
CA LEU A 67 0.01 3.57 -1.37
C LEU A 67 1.35 3.74 -0.65
N MET A 68 1.96 2.62 -0.25
CA MET A 68 3.30 2.58 0.29
C MET A 68 4.33 2.58 -0.84
N LEU A 69 4.95 3.73 -1.08
CA LEU A 69 5.94 3.90 -2.15
C LEU A 69 7.34 3.46 -1.73
N HIS A 70 7.73 3.73 -0.49
CA HIS A 70 9.07 3.42 0.00
C HIS A 70 9.02 3.14 1.51
N ARG A 71 9.81 2.17 1.98
CA ARG A 71 9.93 1.81 3.40
C ARG A 71 11.40 1.72 3.78
N ARG A 72 11.77 2.41 4.87
CA ARG A 72 13.09 2.38 5.47
C ARG A 72 12.97 2.07 6.96
N LEU A 73 13.68 1.06 7.43
CA LEU A 73 13.71 0.61 8.82
C LEU A 73 15.11 0.78 9.41
N LEU A 74 15.17 1.26 10.65
CA LEU A 74 16.43 1.41 11.40
C LEU A 74 16.76 0.17 12.25
N HIS A 75 15.86 -0.81 12.30
CA HIS A 75 15.96 -2.02 13.11
C HIS A 75 15.51 -3.23 12.29
N ASP A 76 16.17 -4.37 12.51
CA ASP A 76 15.82 -5.66 11.93
C ASP A 76 14.58 -6.22 12.66
N ASP A 77 13.71 -6.91 11.94
CA ASP A 77 12.47 -7.46 12.49
C ASP A 77 12.66 -8.85 13.11
N ALA A 78 13.90 -9.33 13.19
CA ALA A 78 14.31 -10.62 13.73
C ALA A 78 13.66 -11.83 13.03
N ARG A 79 13.24 -11.69 11.76
CA ARG A 79 12.65 -12.78 10.98
C ARG A 79 13.66 -13.61 10.18
N GLY A 80 14.96 -13.41 10.41
CA GLY A 80 16.04 -14.28 9.94
C GLY A 80 16.94 -13.68 8.85
N VAL A 81 16.67 -12.45 8.41
CA VAL A 81 17.52 -11.73 7.44
C VAL A 81 18.76 -11.17 8.14
N GLY A 82 18.61 -10.60 9.35
CA GLY A 82 19.74 -10.16 10.18
C GLY A 82 20.37 -8.85 9.73
N GLU A 83 19.67 -8.08 8.89
CA GLU A 83 20.05 -6.74 8.46
C GLU A 83 18.83 -5.82 8.45
N VAL A 84 19.08 -4.53 8.66
CA VAL A 84 18.05 -3.50 8.65
C VAL A 84 17.65 -3.17 7.21
N LEU A 85 16.37 -2.90 6.95
CA LEU A 85 15.90 -2.41 5.65
C LEU A 85 16.30 -0.93 5.47
N ASN A 86 17.58 -0.67 5.22
CA ASN A 86 18.18 0.66 5.23
C ASN A 86 19.08 0.87 4.00
N GLU A 87 18.49 0.78 2.81
CA GLU A 87 19.21 0.85 1.55
C GLU A 87 19.91 2.23 1.39
N THR A 88 21.16 2.20 0.92
CA THR A 88 21.97 3.39 0.67
C THR A 88 22.69 3.27 -0.67
N VAL A 89 22.87 4.41 -1.33
CA VAL A 89 23.64 4.52 -2.58
C VAL A 89 24.89 5.33 -2.28
N CYS A 90 26.05 4.79 -2.64
CA CYS A 90 27.34 5.45 -2.44
C CYS A 90 27.93 5.88 -3.79
N ILE A 91 28.30 7.17 -3.90
CA ILE A 91 29.06 7.70 -5.03
C ILE A 91 30.36 8.29 -4.48
N ALA A 92 31.49 7.72 -4.91
CA ALA A 92 32.79 7.91 -4.26
C ALA A 92 32.69 7.61 -2.75
N ASP A 93 33.00 8.57 -1.88
CA ASP A 93 33.00 8.41 -0.41
C ASP A 93 31.75 8.97 0.28
N LYS A 94 30.71 9.32 -0.49
CA LYS A 94 29.44 9.82 0.05
C LYS A 94 28.34 8.81 -0.15
N CYS A 95 27.75 8.35 0.96
CA CYS A 95 26.61 7.45 0.97
C CYS A 95 25.37 8.18 1.47
N GLU A 96 24.28 8.10 0.70
CA GLU A 96 22.99 8.67 1.05
C GLU A 96 21.91 7.59 1.03
N GLY A 97 20.80 7.84 1.72
CA GLY A 97 19.66 6.92 1.70
C GLY A 97 19.06 6.81 0.31
N LEU A 98 18.67 5.61 -0.09
CA LEU A 98 17.90 5.42 -1.32
C LEU A 98 16.53 6.11 -1.15
N THR A 99 16.17 7.00 -2.09
CA THR A 99 14.89 7.74 -2.13
C THR A 99 14.23 7.56 -3.48
#